data_AF-A0A8S3RAP6-F1
#
_entry.id   AF-A0A8S3RAP6-F1
#
_cell.length_a   1.000
_cell.length_b   1.000
_cell.length_c   1.000
_cell.angle_alpha   90.00
_cell.angle_beta   90.00
_cell.angle_gamma   90.00
#
_symmetry.space_group_name_H-M   'P 1'
#
loop_
_entity.id
_entity.type
_entity.pdbx_description
1 polymer ?
#
loop_
_entity_poly.entity_id
_entity_poly.type
_entity_poly.pdbx_seq_one_letter_code
_entity_poly.pdbx_strand_id
1 'polypeptide(L)'
;MPANEYEQVRLKNLEDNRRILAEIGLINPYKSLPKVSFKKGIRGNKRKAEDSTSSRPAKKHVELDPENSGSLRGSRRRSARVKGKEVPTETKLKEEVDQWIDENDAPAKVAPNRPNFYGAVPGVEVGTVWATRMECCRDGIHRPTVAGIHAGQDGSFSIALSGGYEDNIDLGDCFTYTGEGGRDLKGTANKPKNLRTAPQSKDQTLTRGNLALSRNVETGNPVRVIRGYKLQQFSQFAPEDGYRYDGMFFKSAYGSMVT
;
A
#
# COMPACT_ATOMS: atom_id res chain seq x y z
N MET A 1 26.15 -19.37 3.94
CA MET A 1 25.54 -19.82 2.68
C MET A 1 25.99 -18.81 1.62
N PRO A 2 26.73 -19.20 0.58
CA PRO A 2 27.10 -18.28 -0.49
C PRO A 2 25.83 -17.72 -1.16
N ALA A 3 25.85 -16.44 -1.52
CA ALA A 3 24.76 -15.78 -2.22
C ALA A 3 24.50 -16.51 -3.55
N ASN A 4 23.23 -16.74 -3.87
CA ASN A 4 22.82 -17.38 -5.13
C ASN A 4 23.38 -16.58 -6.32
N GLU A 5 23.63 -17.22 -7.48
CA GLU A 5 24.17 -16.55 -8.68
C GLU A 5 23.39 -15.28 -9.05
N TYR A 6 22.06 -15.36 -8.97
CA TYR A 6 21.17 -14.19 -9.13
C TYR A 6 21.44 -13.08 -8.11
N GLU A 7 21.68 -13.42 -6.84
CA GLU A 7 21.99 -12.42 -5.81
C GLU A 7 23.33 -11.74 -6.07
N GLN A 8 24.33 -12.46 -6.58
CA GLN A 8 25.63 -11.88 -6.94
C GLN A 8 25.49 -10.89 -8.10
N VAL A 9 24.77 -11.26 -9.15
CA VAL A 9 24.47 -10.37 -10.29
C VAL A 9 23.65 -9.17 -9.83
N ARG A 10 22.63 -9.38 -9.01
CA ARG A 10 21.80 -8.30 -8.44
C ARG A 10 22.64 -7.32 -7.62
N LEU A 11 23.53 -7.81 -6.76
CA LEU A 11 24.42 -6.97 -5.95
C LEU A 11 25.38 -6.17 -6.82
N LYS A 12 25.92 -6.78 -7.88
CA LYS A 12 26.73 -6.07 -8.87
C LYS A 12 25.94 -4.97 -9.58
N ASN A 13 24.73 -5.27 -10.05
CA ASN A 13 23.86 -4.28 -10.70
C ASN A 13 23.50 -3.13 -9.75
N LEU A 14 23.27 -3.44 -8.47
CA LEU A 14 22.99 -2.45 -7.45
C LEU A 14 24.20 -1.53 -7.21
N GLU A 15 25.41 -2.08 -7.23
CA GLU A 15 26.66 -1.32 -7.14
C GLU A 15 26.92 -0.47 -8.39
N ASP A 16 26.66 -1.01 -9.59
CA ASP A 16 26.78 -0.28 -10.85
C ASP A 16 25.77 0.88 -10.93
N ASN A 17 24.52 0.65 -10.52
CA ASN A 17 23.50 1.69 -10.40
C ASN A 17 23.94 2.79 -9.43
N ARG A 18 24.47 2.40 -8.25
CA ARG A 18 25.06 3.34 -7.30
C ARG A 18 26.17 4.15 -7.96
N ARG A 19 27.10 3.50 -8.67
CA ARG A 19 28.21 4.18 -9.34
C ARG A 19 27.73 5.20 -10.37
N ILE A 20 26.76 4.85 -11.21
CA ILE A 20 26.14 5.77 -12.18
C ILE A 20 25.51 6.95 -11.44
N LEU A 21 24.76 6.68 -10.37
CA LEU A 21 24.14 7.71 -9.54
C LEU A 21 25.18 8.63 -8.88
N ALA A 22 26.35 8.11 -8.48
CA ALA A 22 27.48 8.94 -8.02
C ALA A 22 28.05 9.81 -9.13
N GLU A 23 28.25 9.24 -10.32
CA GLU A 23 28.83 9.95 -11.46
C GLU A 23 27.97 11.14 -11.89
N ILE A 24 26.64 10.99 -11.83
CA ILE A 24 25.68 12.08 -12.07
C ILE A 24 25.39 12.94 -10.83
N GLY A 25 26.12 12.76 -9.72
CA GLY A 25 26.06 13.60 -8.53
C GLY A 25 24.84 13.37 -7.61
N LEU A 26 24.13 12.25 -7.75
CA LEU A 26 22.86 11.97 -7.08
C LEU A 26 22.97 11.09 -5.83
N ILE A 27 24.17 10.66 -5.42
CA ILE A 27 24.33 9.61 -4.40
C ILE A 27 24.09 10.07 -2.94
N ASN A 28 24.05 11.37 -2.66
CA ASN A 28 23.80 11.92 -1.32
C ASN A 28 23.34 13.39 -1.37
N PRO A 29 22.10 13.69 -1.78
CA PRO A 29 21.57 15.07 -1.81
C PRO A 29 21.34 15.65 -0.39
N TYR A 30 21.09 14.80 0.60
CA TYR A 30 20.77 15.22 1.97
C TYR A 30 21.60 14.42 2.98
N LYS A 31 22.59 15.08 3.62
CA LYS A 31 23.17 14.58 4.88
C LYS A 31 22.04 14.52 5.90
N SER A 32 21.82 13.35 6.51
CA SER A 32 20.79 13.19 7.53
C SER A 32 21.01 14.20 8.67
N LEU A 33 19.96 14.95 9.01
CA LEU A 33 19.96 15.73 10.23
C LEU A 33 20.08 14.76 11.42
N PRO A 34 20.85 15.12 12.47
CA PRO A 34 21.00 14.27 13.63
C PRO A 34 19.63 13.95 14.22
N LYS A 35 19.37 12.66 14.46
CA LYS A 35 18.10 12.19 15.03
C LYS A 35 17.84 12.94 16.34
N VAL A 36 16.78 13.74 16.39
CA VAL A 36 16.27 14.27 17.66
C VAL A 36 15.75 13.07 18.46
N SER A 37 16.46 12.72 19.52
CA SER A 37 16.03 11.65 20.41
C SER A 37 14.88 12.18 21.26
N PHE A 38 13.67 11.72 20.99
CA PHE A 38 12.57 11.92 21.93
C PHE A 38 12.87 11.08 23.17
N LYS A 39 13.02 11.75 24.33
CA LYS A 39 13.10 11.06 25.63
C LYS A 39 11.88 10.15 25.74
N LYS A 40 12.11 8.84 25.96
CA LYS A 40 11.03 7.89 26.26
C LYS A 40 10.17 8.50 27.37
N GLY A 41 8.90 8.76 27.04
CA GLY A 41 7.90 9.12 28.04
C GLY A 41 7.91 8.11 29.18
N ILE A 42 7.80 8.61 30.39
CA ILE A 42 7.71 7.83 31.63
C ILE A 42 6.65 6.75 31.42
N ARG A 43 7.04 5.47 31.57
CA ARG A 43 6.10 4.35 31.58
C ARG A 43 5.11 4.59 32.71
N GLY A 44 3.87 4.93 32.37
CA GLY A 44 2.77 4.91 33.33
C GLY A 44 2.71 3.56 34.03
N ASN A 45 2.61 3.58 35.36
CA ASN A 45 2.59 2.39 36.20
C ASN A 45 1.60 1.35 35.65
N LYS A 46 2.11 0.15 35.36
CA LYS A 46 1.29 -1.06 35.21
C LYS A 46 0.47 -1.20 36.50
N ARG A 47 -0.84 -1.06 36.42
CA ARG A 47 -1.73 -1.53 37.49
C ARG A 47 -1.51 -3.05 37.60
N LYS A 48 -1.06 -3.51 38.77
CA LYS A 48 -1.02 -4.93 39.14
C LYS A 48 -2.44 -5.48 38.95
N ALA A 49 -2.59 -6.50 38.11
CA ALA A 49 -3.78 -7.33 38.14
C ALA A 49 -3.71 -8.14 39.43
N GLU A 50 -4.69 -7.95 40.31
CA GLU A 50 -4.87 -8.76 41.50
C GLU A 50 -5.21 -10.19 41.10
N ASP A 51 -4.62 -11.13 41.83
CA ASP A 51 -4.72 -12.57 41.63
C ASP A 51 -6.10 -13.05 42.09
N SER A 52 -7.06 -13.14 41.17
CA SER A 52 -8.32 -13.83 41.44
C SER A 52 -8.24 -15.27 40.93
N THR A 53 -7.98 -16.20 41.85
CA THR A 53 -8.16 -17.63 41.63
C THR A 53 -9.59 -17.92 41.17
N SER A 54 -9.80 -18.16 39.87
CA SER A 54 -11.00 -18.83 39.39
C SER A 54 -10.60 -19.98 38.47
N SER A 55 -10.99 -21.19 38.88
CA SER A 55 -10.77 -22.42 38.16
C SER A 55 -11.47 -22.37 36.79
N ARG A 56 -10.76 -22.76 35.72
CA ARG A 56 -11.39 -22.97 34.40
C ARG A 56 -12.45 -24.07 34.55
N PRO A 57 -13.72 -23.84 34.18
CA PRO A 57 -14.69 -24.92 34.21
C PRO A 57 -14.35 -25.96 33.13
N ALA A 58 -14.46 -27.23 33.50
CA ALA A 58 -14.24 -28.37 32.61
C ALA A 58 -15.19 -28.31 31.41
N LYS A 59 -14.71 -28.76 30.25
CA LYS A 59 -15.52 -28.88 29.03
C LYS A 59 -16.65 -29.88 29.26
N LYS A 60 -17.92 -29.41 29.28
CA LYS A 60 -19.09 -30.31 29.21
C LYS A 60 -19.14 -30.99 27.85
N HIS A 61 -19.32 -32.30 27.86
CA HIS A 61 -19.71 -33.10 26.71
C HIS A 61 -21.13 -32.70 26.30
N VAL A 62 -21.38 -32.48 25.00
CA VAL A 62 -22.70 -32.12 24.47
C VAL A 62 -23.27 -33.36 23.78
N GLU A 63 -24.41 -33.85 24.24
CA GLU A 63 -25.20 -34.86 23.54
C GLU A 63 -25.69 -34.32 22.19
N LEU A 64 -25.55 -35.12 21.14
CA LEU A 64 -26.04 -34.80 19.81
C LEU A 64 -27.46 -35.33 19.67
N ASP A 65 -28.40 -34.41 19.44
CA ASP A 65 -29.81 -34.71 19.20
C ASP A 65 -29.98 -35.23 17.75
N PRO A 66 -30.40 -36.49 17.54
CA PRO A 66 -30.36 -37.13 16.23
C PRO A 66 -31.41 -36.60 15.23
N GLU A 67 -32.46 -35.90 15.70
CA GLU A 67 -33.52 -35.39 14.82
C GLU A 67 -33.12 -34.19 13.95
N ASN A 68 -31.93 -33.60 14.16
CA ASN A 68 -31.46 -32.46 13.37
C ASN A 68 -30.18 -32.75 12.56
N SER A 69 -29.92 -34.03 12.29
CA SER A 69 -28.69 -34.53 11.65
C SER A 69 -28.62 -34.33 10.13
N GLY A 70 -29.54 -33.58 9.51
CA GLY A 70 -29.69 -33.50 8.05
C GLY A 70 -29.78 -32.13 7.38
N SER A 71 -29.64 -31.00 8.09
CA SER A 71 -29.72 -29.67 7.46
C SER A 71 -28.35 -29.06 7.16
N LEU A 72 -28.11 -28.69 5.89
CA LEU A 72 -26.96 -27.89 5.41
C LEU A 72 -26.82 -26.51 6.08
N ARG A 73 -27.75 -26.14 6.97
CA ARG A 73 -27.68 -25.00 7.89
C ARG A 73 -27.33 -25.44 9.33
N GLY A 74 -26.43 -26.40 9.46
CA GLY A 74 -25.94 -26.90 10.74
C GLY A 74 -25.54 -25.79 11.71
N SER A 75 -25.98 -25.97 12.96
CA SER A 75 -25.83 -25.10 14.13
C SER A 75 -24.51 -24.31 14.16
N ARG A 76 -24.50 -23.14 13.53
CA ARG A 76 -23.49 -22.12 13.82
C ARG A 76 -23.67 -21.77 15.29
N ARG A 77 -22.63 -22.00 16.11
CA ARG A 77 -22.54 -21.43 17.46
C ARG A 77 -22.77 -19.91 17.34
N ARG A 78 -24.01 -19.46 17.54
CA ARG A 78 -24.30 -18.02 17.61
C ARG A 78 -23.62 -17.53 18.88
N SER A 79 -22.79 -16.50 18.77
CA SER A 79 -22.21 -15.88 19.97
C SER A 79 -23.34 -15.50 20.93
N ALA A 80 -23.13 -15.63 22.24
CA ALA A 80 -24.13 -15.25 23.24
C ALA A 80 -24.62 -13.80 23.07
N ARG A 81 -23.78 -12.95 22.48
CA ARG A 81 -24.08 -11.54 22.15
C ARG A 81 -25.21 -11.34 21.12
N VAL A 82 -25.50 -12.36 20.31
CA VAL A 82 -26.46 -12.33 19.19
C VAL A 82 -27.64 -13.30 19.43
N LYS A 83 -27.59 -14.11 20.49
CA LYS A 83 -28.66 -15.05 20.83
C LYS A 83 -29.89 -14.28 21.32
N GLY A 84 -31.04 -14.48 20.68
CA GLY A 84 -32.30 -13.82 21.05
C GLY A 84 -32.49 -12.41 20.49
N LYS A 85 -31.54 -11.88 19.71
CA LYS A 85 -31.70 -10.62 19.00
C LYS A 85 -32.33 -10.86 17.63
N GLU A 86 -33.39 -10.12 17.32
CA GLU A 86 -33.96 -10.09 15.97
C GLU A 86 -32.95 -9.47 15.00
N VAL A 87 -32.85 -10.05 13.81
CA VAL A 87 -32.00 -9.50 12.76
C VAL A 87 -32.76 -8.32 12.15
N PRO A 88 -32.18 -7.11 12.12
CA PRO A 88 -32.83 -5.97 11.50
C PRO A 88 -33.18 -6.27 10.04
N THR A 89 -34.33 -5.78 9.59
CA THR A 89 -34.79 -5.88 8.21
C THR A 89 -33.85 -5.08 7.29
N GLU A 90 -33.73 -5.50 6.02
CA GLU A 90 -32.85 -4.81 5.05
C GLU A 90 -33.15 -3.31 4.93
N THR A 91 -34.42 -2.93 5.05
CA THR A 91 -34.89 -1.55 5.06
C THR A 91 -34.37 -0.76 6.26
N LYS A 92 -34.50 -1.31 7.47
CA LYS A 92 -33.97 -0.67 8.69
C LYS A 92 -32.45 -0.52 8.66
N LEU A 93 -31.75 -1.52 8.11
CA LEU A 93 -30.30 -1.44 7.92
C LEU A 93 -29.92 -0.34 6.93
N LYS A 94 -30.68 -0.17 5.83
CA LYS A 94 -30.44 0.92 4.88
C LYS A 94 -30.69 2.28 5.53
N GLU A 95 -31.81 2.44 6.24
CA GLU A 95 -32.15 3.69 6.93
C GLU A 95 -31.12 4.08 7.99
N GLU A 96 -30.66 3.14 8.82
CA GLU A 96 -29.60 3.37 9.82
C GLU A 96 -28.27 3.74 9.15
N VAL A 97 -27.93 3.09 8.03
CA VAL A 97 -26.71 3.40 7.26
C VAL A 97 -26.80 4.76 6.60
N ASP A 98 -27.95 5.10 5.99
CA ASP A 98 -28.17 6.38 5.32
C ASP A 98 -28.15 7.54 6.34
N GLN A 99 -28.77 7.38 7.52
CA GLN A 99 -28.67 8.36 8.61
C GLN A 99 -27.24 8.56 9.11
N TRP A 100 -26.47 7.48 9.28
CA TRP A 100 -25.07 7.56 9.69
C TRP A 100 -24.20 8.25 8.63
N ILE A 101 -24.52 8.05 7.35
CA ILE A 101 -23.87 8.68 6.19
C ILE A 101 -24.13 10.19 6.17
N ASP A 102 -25.37 10.61 6.43
CA ASP A 102 -25.75 12.03 6.45
C ASP A 102 -25.12 12.79 7.63
N GLU A 103 -24.99 12.15 8.80
CA GLU A 103 -24.38 12.77 9.99
C GLU A 103 -22.85 12.91 9.91
N ASN A 104 -22.18 12.10 9.10
CA ASN A 104 -20.70 12.03 9.05
C ASN A 104 -20.10 12.54 7.73
N ASP A 105 -20.85 13.32 6.96
CA ASP A 105 -20.41 13.92 5.69
C ASP A 105 -19.80 12.86 4.77
N ALA A 106 -20.61 11.85 4.45
CA ALA A 106 -20.14 10.70 3.71
C ALA A 106 -19.44 11.12 2.41
N PRO A 107 -18.30 10.49 2.09
CA PRO A 107 -17.55 10.90 0.94
C PRO A 107 -18.37 10.75 -0.33
N ALA A 108 -18.33 11.77 -1.18
CA ALA A 108 -19.05 11.82 -2.44
C ALA A 108 -18.92 10.47 -3.19
N LYS A 109 -20.07 9.88 -3.54
CA LYS A 109 -20.11 8.62 -4.29
C LYS A 109 -19.44 8.83 -5.65
N VAL A 110 -18.24 8.27 -5.80
CA VAL A 110 -17.50 8.37 -7.05
C VAL A 110 -18.11 7.43 -8.07
N ALA A 111 -18.43 7.98 -9.25
CA ALA A 111 -19.08 7.23 -10.31
C ALA A 111 -18.28 5.96 -10.65
N PRO A 112 -18.91 4.78 -10.68
CA PRO A 112 -18.27 3.59 -11.22
C PRO A 112 -17.87 3.85 -12.69
N ASN A 113 -16.72 3.32 -13.11
CA ASN A 113 -16.24 3.37 -14.50
C ASN A 113 -15.91 4.76 -15.09
N ARG A 114 -15.59 5.77 -14.28
CA ARG A 114 -15.07 7.05 -14.82
C ARG A 114 -13.84 6.82 -15.73
N PRO A 115 -13.68 7.57 -16.84
CA PRO A 115 -12.57 7.38 -17.77
C PRO A 115 -11.23 7.71 -17.11
N ASN A 116 -10.17 7.03 -17.54
CA ASN A 116 -8.81 7.42 -17.16
C ASN A 116 -8.37 8.63 -17.99
N PHE A 117 -7.55 9.49 -17.39
CA PHE A 117 -7.03 10.67 -18.05
C PHE A 117 -5.65 11.03 -17.52
N TYR A 118 -4.87 11.69 -18.38
CA TYR A 118 -3.58 12.30 -18.05
C TYR A 118 -3.81 13.72 -17.51
N GLY A 119 -2.88 14.20 -16.68
CA GLY A 119 -2.97 15.55 -16.11
C GLY A 119 -3.67 15.61 -14.75
N ALA A 120 -3.95 16.84 -14.30
CA ALA A 120 -4.45 17.13 -12.95
C ALA A 120 -5.90 16.67 -12.77
N VAL A 121 -6.24 16.23 -11.55
CA VAL A 121 -7.61 15.85 -11.21
C VAL A 121 -8.38 17.12 -10.82
N PRO A 122 -9.53 17.42 -11.44
CA PRO A 122 -10.34 18.59 -11.07
C PRO A 122 -10.70 18.58 -9.57
N GLY A 123 -10.48 19.71 -8.89
CA GLY A 123 -10.78 19.88 -7.47
C GLY A 123 -9.78 19.24 -6.50
N VAL A 124 -8.66 18.69 -6.99
CA VAL A 124 -7.60 18.14 -6.14
C VAL A 124 -6.32 18.95 -6.31
N GLU A 125 -5.96 19.69 -5.27
CA GLU A 125 -4.78 20.56 -5.26
C GLU A 125 -3.51 19.82 -4.86
N VAL A 126 -2.35 20.32 -5.31
CA VAL A 126 -1.05 19.85 -4.83
C VAL A 126 -0.96 20.10 -3.32
N GLY A 127 -0.50 19.10 -2.58
CA GLY A 127 -0.47 19.10 -1.12
C GLY A 127 -1.66 18.38 -0.48
N THR A 128 -2.71 18.01 -1.24
CA THR A 128 -3.83 17.20 -0.71
C THR A 128 -3.31 15.89 -0.14
N VAL A 129 -3.78 15.53 1.07
CA VAL A 129 -3.38 14.32 1.80
C VAL A 129 -4.57 13.38 1.96
N TRP A 130 -4.32 12.09 1.82
CA TRP A 130 -5.26 11.01 2.11
C TRP A 130 -4.69 10.07 3.14
N ALA A 131 -5.53 9.52 4.03
CA ALA A 131 -5.08 8.55 5.01
C ALA A 131 -4.74 7.21 4.33
N THR A 132 -5.47 6.85 3.26
CA THR A 132 -5.35 5.54 2.62
C THR A 132 -5.26 5.58 1.10
N ARG A 133 -4.67 4.53 0.52
CA ARG A 133 -4.68 4.30 -0.94
C ARG A 133 -6.09 4.10 -1.51
N MET A 134 -7.07 3.74 -0.68
CA MET A 134 -8.46 3.64 -1.11
C MET A 134 -9.07 5.02 -1.33
N GLU A 135 -8.75 6.00 -0.48
CA GLU A 135 -9.17 7.39 -0.68
C GLU A 135 -8.48 8.03 -1.89
N CYS A 136 -7.18 7.78 -2.10
CA CYS A 136 -6.51 8.16 -3.35
C CYS A 136 -7.22 7.58 -4.59
N CYS A 137 -7.65 6.32 -4.49
CA CYS A 137 -8.39 5.66 -5.56
C CYS A 137 -9.77 6.28 -5.76
N ARG A 138 -10.49 6.58 -4.67
CA ARG A 138 -11.79 7.25 -4.70
C ARG A 138 -11.65 8.59 -5.39
N ASP A 139 -10.76 9.47 -4.95
CA ASP A 139 -10.67 10.82 -5.50
C ASP A 139 -10.01 10.83 -6.90
N GLY A 140 -9.35 9.73 -7.29
CA GLY A 140 -8.90 9.48 -8.67
C GLY A 140 -7.50 9.93 -8.96
N ILE A 141 -6.79 10.43 -7.95
CA ILE A 141 -5.39 10.80 -8.05
C ILE A 141 -4.55 9.58 -8.44
N HIS A 142 -4.81 8.42 -7.82
CA HIS A 142 -4.14 7.16 -8.09
C HIS A 142 -5.09 5.98 -7.84
N ARG A 143 -5.56 5.36 -8.92
CA ARG A 143 -6.64 4.34 -8.88
C ARG A 143 -6.24 2.97 -8.34
N PRO A 144 -5.05 2.44 -8.62
CA PRO A 144 -4.63 1.19 -7.99
C PRO A 144 -4.57 1.36 -6.47
N THR A 145 -5.19 0.46 -5.72
CA THR A 145 -5.13 0.50 -4.24
C THR A 145 -3.87 -0.15 -3.69
N VAL A 146 -3.15 -0.90 -4.52
CA VAL A 146 -1.95 -1.66 -4.14
C VAL A 146 -0.77 -1.37 -5.06
N ALA A 147 -0.95 -1.47 -6.38
CA ALA A 147 0.14 -1.32 -7.33
C ALA A 147 0.77 0.08 -7.26
N GLY A 148 2.07 0.19 -7.52
CA GLY A 148 2.75 1.48 -7.54
C GLY A 148 2.45 2.29 -8.79
N ILE A 149 2.04 1.65 -9.89
CA ILE A 149 1.88 2.26 -11.21
C ILE A 149 0.42 2.14 -11.66
N HIS A 150 -0.16 3.24 -12.09
CA HIS A 150 -1.46 3.26 -12.77
C HIS A 150 -1.26 3.35 -14.28
N ALA A 151 -1.16 2.19 -14.91
CA ALA A 151 -0.85 2.07 -16.33
C ALA A 151 -2.06 2.34 -17.24
N GLY A 152 -1.79 2.98 -18.39
CA GLY A 152 -2.69 3.13 -19.52
C GLY A 152 -2.04 2.66 -20.81
N GLN A 153 -2.79 2.76 -21.93
CA GLN A 153 -2.32 2.34 -23.25
C GLN A 153 -1.18 3.24 -23.74
N ASP A 154 -1.33 4.56 -23.63
CA ASP A 154 -0.38 5.54 -24.17
C ASP A 154 0.56 6.12 -23.10
N GLY A 155 0.65 5.45 -21.96
CA GLY A 155 1.44 5.93 -20.83
C GLY A 155 0.81 5.60 -19.48
N SER A 156 1.58 5.79 -18.42
CA SER A 156 1.10 5.80 -17.04
C SER A 156 0.42 7.12 -16.69
N PHE A 157 -0.70 7.04 -15.96
CA PHE A 157 -1.45 8.21 -15.49
C PHE A 157 -0.92 8.75 -14.16
N SER A 158 -0.43 7.85 -13.29
CA SER A 158 -0.02 8.20 -11.93
C SER A 158 0.87 7.12 -11.31
N ILE A 159 1.77 7.51 -10.41
CA ILE A 159 2.59 6.61 -9.62
C ILE A 159 2.51 6.91 -8.13
N ALA A 160 2.81 5.91 -7.31
CA ALA A 160 2.87 6.00 -5.87
C ALA A 160 4.27 5.65 -5.37
N LEU A 161 4.97 6.66 -4.86
CA LEU A 161 6.19 6.49 -4.09
C LEU A 161 5.77 5.99 -2.70
N SER A 162 6.24 4.83 -2.25
CA SER A 162 5.82 4.23 -0.96
C SER A 162 6.89 3.39 -0.27
N GLY A 163 8.17 3.60 -0.61
CA GLY A 163 9.30 2.93 0.06
C GLY A 163 9.38 1.41 -0.19
N GLY A 164 8.78 0.93 -1.27
CA GLY A 164 8.78 -0.49 -1.61
C GLY A 164 10.04 -0.99 -2.31
N TYR A 165 10.93 -0.08 -2.72
CA TYR A 165 12.17 -0.36 -3.44
C TYR A 165 13.28 0.48 -2.82
N GLU A 166 14.35 -0.18 -2.41
CA GLU A 166 15.48 0.41 -1.68
C GLU A 166 16.35 1.31 -2.59
N ASP A 167 16.23 1.14 -3.91
CA ASP A 167 17.03 1.83 -4.92
C ASP A 167 16.47 3.18 -5.36
N ASN A 168 15.31 3.57 -4.83
CA ASN A 168 14.69 4.87 -5.14
C ASN A 168 15.38 6.00 -4.39
N ILE A 169 15.85 7.01 -5.12
CA ILE A 169 16.39 8.27 -4.60
C ILE A 169 15.35 9.35 -4.86
N ASP A 170 14.99 10.13 -3.84
CA ASP A 170 14.02 11.20 -3.94
C ASP A 170 14.65 12.56 -3.58
N LEU A 171 14.71 13.46 -4.57
CA LEU A 171 15.26 14.82 -4.46
C LEU A 171 14.16 15.87 -4.31
N GLY A 172 12.89 15.46 -4.25
CA GLY A 172 11.76 16.37 -4.17
C GLY A 172 11.26 16.78 -5.55
N ASP A 173 12.03 17.57 -6.29
CA ASP A 173 11.70 18.01 -7.65
C ASP A 173 11.95 16.93 -8.73
N CYS A 174 12.81 15.96 -8.42
CA CYS A 174 13.06 14.78 -9.23
C CYS A 174 13.37 13.56 -8.35
N PHE A 175 13.24 12.37 -8.92
CA PHE A 175 13.49 11.12 -8.22
C PHE A 175 13.77 9.99 -9.20
N THR A 176 14.44 8.93 -8.73
CA THR A 176 14.52 7.65 -9.43
C THR A 176 13.36 6.76 -9.00
N TYR A 177 12.80 6.03 -9.96
CA TYR A 177 11.67 5.13 -9.72
C TYR A 177 11.93 3.76 -10.31
N THR A 178 12.02 2.76 -9.45
CA THR A 178 12.10 1.35 -9.85
C THR A 178 10.74 0.85 -10.32
N GLY A 179 10.73 0.12 -11.44
CA GLY A 179 9.54 -0.51 -12.00
C GLY A 179 8.91 -1.56 -11.09
N GLU A 180 7.77 -2.09 -11.50
CA GLU A 180 7.10 -3.22 -10.84
C GLU A 180 7.63 -4.58 -11.30
N GLY A 181 7.43 -5.62 -10.48
CA GLY A 181 7.80 -7.00 -10.81
C GLY A 181 9.16 -7.44 -10.26
N GLY A 182 9.68 -8.54 -10.81
CA GLY A 182 10.90 -9.22 -10.35
C GLY A 182 10.74 -10.04 -9.05
N ARG A 183 9.50 -10.18 -8.56
CA ARG A 183 9.18 -10.76 -7.24
C ARG A 183 8.36 -12.02 -7.38
N ASP A 184 8.73 -13.08 -6.66
CA ASP A 184 7.86 -14.24 -6.49
C ASP A 184 6.81 -13.94 -5.42
N LEU A 185 5.57 -13.76 -5.88
CA LEU A 185 4.41 -13.43 -5.04
C LEU A 185 3.60 -14.67 -4.64
N LYS A 186 4.09 -15.88 -4.94
CA LYS A 186 3.46 -17.11 -4.45
C LYS A 186 3.46 -17.16 -2.93
N GLY A 187 2.44 -17.81 -2.37
CA GLY A 187 2.40 -18.05 -0.93
C GLY A 187 3.59 -18.91 -0.47
N THR A 188 4.14 -18.60 0.70
CA THR A 188 5.17 -19.41 1.36
C THR A 188 4.52 -20.36 2.37
N ALA A 189 5.27 -21.35 2.88
CA ALA A 189 4.77 -22.23 3.95
C ALA A 189 4.24 -21.45 5.17
N ASN A 190 4.87 -20.31 5.49
CA ASN A 190 4.46 -19.42 6.59
C ASN A 190 3.33 -18.45 6.20
N LYS A 191 3.12 -18.21 4.90
CA LYS A 191 2.08 -17.31 4.36
C LYS A 191 1.50 -17.94 3.09
N PRO A 192 0.57 -18.91 3.21
CA PRO A 192 0.13 -19.72 2.07
C PRO A 192 -0.69 -18.93 1.03
N LYS A 193 -1.15 -17.71 1.38
CA LYS A 193 -1.86 -16.82 0.44
C LYS A 193 -0.87 -16.03 -0.41
N ASN A 194 -1.26 -15.72 -1.64
CA ASN A 194 -0.50 -14.84 -2.53
C ASN A 194 -0.09 -13.56 -1.80
N LEU A 195 1.20 -13.27 -1.86
CA LEU A 195 1.80 -12.09 -1.27
C LEU A 195 1.48 -10.87 -2.13
N ARG A 196 1.39 -9.70 -1.49
CA ARG A 196 1.31 -8.41 -2.20
C ARG A 196 2.69 -7.81 -2.44
N THR A 197 3.68 -8.24 -1.68
CA THR A 197 5.08 -7.79 -1.73
C THR A 197 6.00 -8.93 -1.33
N ALA A 198 7.15 -9.04 -1.97
CA ALA A 198 8.23 -9.98 -1.65
C ALA A 198 9.59 -9.36 -2.01
N PRO A 199 10.71 -9.90 -1.52
CA PRO A 199 12.04 -9.53 -1.99
C PRO A 199 12.19 -9.77 -3.50
N GLN A 200 13.15 -9.07 -4.13
CA GLN A 200 13.51 -9.32 -5.52
C GLN A 200 14.12 -10.71 -5.67
N SER A 201 13.66 -11.44 -6.68
CA SER A 201 14.03 -12.84 -6.95
C SER A 201 14.37 -13.11 -8.42
N LYS A 202 14.00 -12.19 -9.32
CA LYS A 202 14.19 -12.28 -10.78
C LYS A 202 14.28 -10.89 -11.37
N ASP A 203 14.78 -10.80 -12.60
CA ASP A 203 14.84 -9.53 -13.31
C ASP A 203 13.46 -8.96 -13.62
N GLN A 204 13.38 -7.63 -13.61
CA GLN A 204 12.18 -6.92 -14.02
C GLN A 204 12.11 -6.90 -15.54
N THR A 205 10.89 -7.00 -16.07
CA THR A 205 10.64 -6.94 -17.51
C THR A 205 9.97 -5.62 -17.87
N LEU A 206 10.28 -5.10 -19.05
CA LEU A 206 9.65 -3.90 -19.60
C LEU A 206 8.26 -4.21 -20.16
N THR A 207 7.34 -4.61 -19.27
CA THR A 207 5.97 -4.98 -19.60
C THR A 207 4.98 -4.25 -18.69
N ARG A 208 3.69 -4.24 -19.05
CA ARG A 208 2.59 -3.68 -18.23
C ARG A 208 2.89 -2.26 -17.73
N GLY A 209 2.95 -2.05 -16.41
CA GLY A 209 3.21 -0.72 -15.83
C GLY A 209 4.57 -0.16 -16.20
N ASN A 210 5.59 -1.00 -16.34
CA ASN A 210 6.94 -0.56 -16.71
C ASN A 210 6.96 -0.05 -18.15
N LEU A 211 6.29 -0.77 -19.05
CA LEU A 211 6.15 -0.36 -20.44
C LEU A 211 5.34 0.95 -20.54
N ALA A 212 4.23 1.06 -19.81
CA ALA A 212 3.44 2.28 -19.76
C ALA A 212 4.27 3.47 -19.25
N LEU A 213 5.06 3.29 -18.19
CA LEU A 213 6.00 4.31 -17.74
C LEU A 213 7.06 4.64 -18.80
N SER A 214 7.55 3.66 -19.56
CA SER A 214 8.47 3.92 -20.68
C SER A 214 7.83 4.83 -21.73
N ARG A 215 6.58 4.56 -22.10
CA ARG A 215 5.83 5.35 -23.09
C ARG A 215 5.61 6.80 -22.68
N ASN A 216 5.61 7.16 -21.39
CA ASN A 216 5.54 8.56 -20.97
C ASN A 216 6.72 9.41 -21.48
N VAL A 217 7.89 8.80 -21.73
CA VAL A 217 9.03 9.51 -22.34
C VAL A 217 8.71 9.89 -23.78
N GLU A 218 8.19 8.94 -24.55
CA GLU A 218 7.89 9.09 -25.98
C GLU A 218 6.70 10.03 -26.20
N THR A 219 5.67 9.89 -25.38
CA THR A 219 4.42 10.65 -25.52
C THR A 219 4.46 12.03 -24.85
N GLY A 220 5.44 12.28 -23.98
CA GLY A 220 5.47 13.48 -23.13
C GLY A 220 4.33 13.53 -22.12
N ASN A 221 3.59 12.42 -21.93
CA ASN A 221 2.42 12.39 -21.07
C ASN A 221 2.81 12.63 -19.61
N PRO A 222 2.13 13.55 -18.91
CA PRO A 222 2.43 13.86 -17.53
C PRO A 222 1.98 12.74 -16.58
N VAL A 223 2.71 12.54 -15.48
CA VAL A 223 2.44 11.51 -14.46
C VAL A 223 2.15 12.18 -13.13
N ARG A 224 0.98 11.91 -12.54
CA ARG A 224 0.66 12.34 -11.16
C ARG A 224 1.49 11.55 -10.16
N VAL A 225 2.09 12.22 -9.19
CA VAL A 225 2.90 11.57 -8.15
C VAL A 225 2.24 11.72 -6.79
N ILE A 226 2.05 10.59 -6.10
CA ILE A 226 1.75 10.59 -4.67
C ILE A 226 2.95 10.07 -3.87
N ARG A 227 3.31 10.76 -2.78
CA ARG A 227 4.31 10.32 -1.80
C ARG A 227 3.60 9.76 -0.58
N GLY A 228 3.93 8.54 -0.18
CA GLY A 228 3.41 7.89 1.02
C GLY A 228 4.33 7.97 2.23
N TYR A 229 3.78 7.95 3.43
CA TYR A 229 4.51 8.03 4.70
C TYR A 229 5.61 6.96 4.87
N LYS A 230 5.47 5.79 4.24
CA LYS A 230 6.48 4.71 4.28
C LYS A 230 7.82 5.08 3.64
N LEU A 231 7.89 6.18 2.89
CA LEU A 231 9.14 6.71 2.34
C LEU A 231 10.03 7.41 3.35
N GLN A 232 9.55 7.76 4.55
CA GLN A 232 10.29 8.60 5.51
C GLN A 232 11.72 8.13 5.81
N GLN A 233 11.98 6.83 5.71
CA GLN A 233 13.32 6.28 5.94
C GLN A 233 14.30 6.59 4.81
N PHE A 234 13.79 6.92 3.61
CA PHE A 234 14.54 7.08 2.37
C PHE A 234 14.39 8.48 1.74
N SER A 235 13.38 9.25 2.15
CA SER A 235 13.07 10.57 1.60
C SER A 235 12.62 11.52 2.69
N GLN A 236 13.25 12.69 2.76
CA GLN A 236 12.81 13.81 3.62
C GLN A 236 11.52 14.48 3.12
N PHE A 237 11.12 14.21 1.86
CA PHE A 237 9.92 14.79 1.25
C PHE A 237 8.68 13.96 1.52
N ALA A 238 8.84 12.77 2.11
CA ALA A 238 7.73 11.92 2.51
C ALA A 238 6.82 12.67 3.50
N PRO A 239 5.49 12.55 3.39
CA PRO A 239 4.60 13.09 4.40
C PRO A 239 4.76 12.35 5.73
N GLU A 240 4.39 13.01 6.83
CA GLU A 240 4.47 12.43 8.18
C GLU A 240 3.46 11.28 8.38
N ASP A 241 2.30 11.39 7.74
CA ASP A 241 1.29 10.33 7.67
C ASP A 241 0.59 10.32 6.30
N GLY A 242 -0.04 9.20 5.97
CA GLY A 242 -0.87 9.05 4.78
C GLY A 242 -0.11 9.15 3.45
N TYR A 243 -0.80 9.71 2.46
CA TYR A 243 -0.36 9.87 1.08
C TYR A 243 -0.63 11.29 0.62
N ARG A 244 0.38 12.01 0.15
CA ARG A 244 0.26 13.39 -0.33
C ARG A 244 0.40 13.45 -1.85
N TYR A 245 -0.44 14.23 -2.51
CA TYR A 245 -0.29 14.53 -3.94
C TYR A 245 0.75 15.64 -4.13
N ASP A 246 1.83 15.33 -4.84
CA ASP A 246 2.96 16.25 -4.99
C ASP A 246 3.04 16.85 -6.39
N GLY A 247 1.94 16.76 -7.14
CA GLY A 247 1.81 17.39 -8.45
C GLY A 247 2.22 16.48 -9.59
N MET A 248 2.62 17.14 -10.67
CA MET A 248 2.83 16.52 -11.96
C MET A 248 4.31 16.42 -12.28
N PHE A 249 4.72 15.24 -12.73
CA PHE A 249 6.10 14.97 -13.11
C PHE A 249 6.16 14.46 -14.53
N PHE A 250 7.27 14.76 -15.19
CA PHE A 250 7.57 14.26 -16.52
C PHE A 250 8.69 13.25 -16.40
N LYS A 251 8.58 12.15 -17.13
CA LYS A 251 9.65 11.16 -17.15
C LYS A 251 10.76 11.66 -18.06
N SER A 252 11.95 11.81 -17.49
CA SER A 252 13.16 12.08 -18.27
C SER A 252 13.84 10.77 -18.68
N ALA A 253 14.45 10.74 -19.86
CA ALA A 253 15.16 9.58 -20.39
C ALA A 253 16.54 9.43 -19.72
N TYR A 254 16.57 8.98 -18.47
CA TYR A 254 17.81 8.56 -17.81
C TYR A 254 17.59 7.16 -17.19
N GLY A 255 18.17 6.13 -17.82
CA GLY A 255 18.10 4.74 -17.37
C GLY A 255 18.41 3.74 -18.49
N SER A 256 19.44 2.92 -18.28
CA SER A 256 20.07 2.03 -19.24
C SER A 256 19.16 0.90 -19.76
N MET A 257 19.22 0.68 -21.08
CA MET A 257 19.06 -0.67 -21.63
C MET A 257 20.23 -1.50 -21.11
N VAL A 258 19.97 -2.37 -20.13
CA VAL A 258 20.85 -3.51 -19.87
C VAL A 258 20.04 -4.75 -20.19
N THR A 259 20.24 -5.25 -21.41
CA THR A 259 20.01 -6.64 -21.79
C THR A 259 21.35 -7.35 -21.82
#